data_AF-A0A8J6VZC2-F1
#
_entry.id   AF-A0A8J6VZC2-F1
#
_cell.length_a   1.000
_cell.length_b   1.000
_cell.length_c   1.000
_cell.angle_alpha   90.00
_cell.angle_beta   90.00
_cell.angle_gamma   90.00
#
_symmetry.space_group_name_H-M   'P 1'
#
loop_
_entity.id
_entity.type
_entity.pdbx_description
1 polymer ?
#
loop_
_entity_poly.entity_id
_entity_poly.type
_entity_poly.pdbx_seq_one_letter_code
_entity_poly.pdbx_strand_id
1 'polypeptide(L)'
;MTSTPTATATDPTLRQGDSGAAVSELQQLLNANGINIAVDGIFGSATRAAVVQFQQQSGLAVDGIVGPKTWQALRRGGPIQLTDAAIYYEPSKYPYQKEAFEWLQSQISRSNLEEFARRWRNLR
;
A
#
# COMPACT_ATOMS: atom_id res chain seq x y z
N MET A 1 -28.11 -11.33 3.93
CA MET A 1 -27.13 -11.64 2.88
C MET A 1 -25.85 -10.89 3.21
N THR A 2 -24.97 -11.50 3.99
CA THR A 2 -23.75 -10.89 4.50
C THR A 2 -22.58 -11.34 3.63
N SER A 3 -22.06 -10.44 2.79
CA SER A 3 -20.78 -10.65 2.10
C SER A 3 -19.66 -10.21 3.03
N THR A 4 -18.91 -11.18 3.53
CA THR A 4 -17.60 -11.00 4.17
C THR A 4 -16.58 -10.54 3.12
N PRO A 5 -15.81 -9.46 3.34
CA PRO A 5 -14.64 -9.20 2.52
C PRO A 5 -13.47 -10.08 3.02
N THR A 6 -13.11 -11.06 2.21
CA THR A 6 -11.96 -11.95 2.42
C THR A 6 -10.65 -11.16 2.28
N ALA A 7 -10.00 -10.82 3.40
CA ALA A 7 -8.69 -10.17 3.41
C ALA A 7 -7.58 -11.21 3.61
N THR A 8 -7.27 -11.93 2.54
CA THR A 8 -5.95 -12.55 2.32
C THR A 8 -5.65 -12.43 0.83
N ALA A 9 -5.44 -11.19 0.38
CA ALA A 9 -4.85 -10.94 -0.93
C ALA A 9 -3.41 -11.44 -0.87
N THR A 10 -3.17 -12.65 -1.38
CA THR A 10 -1.84 -13.08 -1.76
C THR A 10 -1.42 -12.18 -2.90
N ASP A 11 -0.43 -11.32 -2.68
CA ASP A 11 0.11 -10.43 -3.71
C ASP A 11 0.47 -11.26 -4.96
N PRO A 12 -0.30 -11.14 -6.06
CA PRO A 12 -0.12 -12.00 -7.21
C PRO A 12 1.18 -11.62 -7.92
N THR A 13 1.82 -12.60 -8.55
CA THR A 13 2.90 -12.28 -9.49
C THR A 13 2.29 -11.68 -10.75
N LEU A 14 2.57 -10.41 -11.02
CA LEU A 14 2.07 -9.72 -12.21
C LEU A 14 3.17 -9.50 -13.26
N ARG A 15 2.78 -9.61 -14.53
CA ARG A 15 3.64 -9.41 -15.70
C ARG A 15 2.82 -8.90 -16.89
N GLN A 16 3.53 -8.50 -17.94
CA GLN A 16 2.90 -8.02 -19.16
C GLN A 16 1.90 -9.05 -19.73
N GLY A 17 0.70 -8.57 -20.05
CA GLY A 17 -0.44 -9.39 -20.50
C GLY A 17 -1.49 -9.65 -19.41
N ASP A 18 -1.14 -9.47 -18.13
CA ASP A 18 -2.11 -9.59 -17.04
C ASP A 18 -3.09 -8.40 -17.01
N SER A 19 -4.26 -8.61 -16.42
CA SER A 19 -5.27 -7.56 -16.25
C SER A 19 -6.13 -7.78 -15.00
N GLY A 20 -6.86 -6.75 -14.60
CA GLY A 20 -7.82 -6.78 -13.48
C GLY A 20 -7.39 -5.95 -12.27
N ALA A 21 -8.09 -6.15 -11.15
CA ALA A 21 -7.99 -5.28 -9.98
C ALA A 21 -6.56 -5.17 -9.41
N ALA A 22 -5.79 -6.27 -9.40
CA ALA A 22 -4.41 -6.26 -8.93
C ALA A 22 -3.49 -5.39 -9.82
N VAL A 23 -3.76 -5.33 -11.13
CA VAL A 23 -3.01 -4.45 -12.05
C VAL A 23 -3.39 -2.99 -11.81
N SER A 24 -4.67 -2.70 -11.56
CA SER A 24 -5.08 -1.35 -11.16
C SER A 24 -4.40 -0.90 -9.86
N GLU A 25 -4.30 -1.78 -8.86
CA GLU A 25 -3.57 -1.50 -7.61
C GLU A 25 -2.08 -1.23 -7.87
N LEU A 26 -1.43 -2.06 -8.69
CA LEU A 26 -0.05 -1.84 -9.11
C LEU A 26 0.14 -0.45 -9.74
N GLN A 27 -0.72 -0.07 -10.69
CA GLN A 27 -0.65 1.23 -11.38
C GLN A 27 -0.84 2.40 -10.40
N GLN A 28 -1.77 2.27 -9.44
CA GLN A 28 -1.96 3.28 -8.38
C GLN A 28 -0.73 3.42 -7.48
N LEU A 29 -0.10 2.30 -7.10
CA LEU A 29 1.12 2.33 -6.29
C LEU A 29 2.31 2.92 -7.05
N LEU A 30 2.45 2.61 -8.35
CA LEU A 30 3.46 3.23 -9.21
C LEU A 30 3.28 4.75 -9.28
N ASN A 31 2.05 5.23 -9.43
CA ASN A 31 1.73 6.66 -9.41
C ASN A 31 2.06 7.30 -8.05
N ALA A 32 1.75 6.61 -6.94
CA ALA A 32 2.07 7.10 -5.61
C ALA A 32 3.58 7.20 -5.34
N ASN A 33 4.38 6.35 -6.02
CA ASN A 33 5.84 6.41 -6.03
C ASN A 33 6.39 7.40 -7.09
N GLY A 34 5.53 8.25 -7.68
CA GLY A 34 5.93 9.31 -8.61
C GLY A 34 6.08 8.88 -10.08
N ILE A 35 5.69 7.65 -10.43
CA ILE A 35 5.77 7.13 -11.81
C ILE A 35 4.37 7.22 -12.44
N ASN A 36 4.02 8.42 -12.90
CA ASN A 36 2.69 8.76 -13.42
C ASN A 36 2.33 8.01 -14.71
N ILE A 37 1.40 7.06 -14.62
CA ILE A 37 0.81 6.28 -15.71
C ILE A 37 -0.72 6.20 -15.59
N ALA A 38 -1.38 5.80 -16.67
CA ALA A 38 -2.82 5.54 -16.66
C ALA A 38 -3.17 4.33 -15.76
N VAL A 39 -4.29 4.41 -15.06
CA VAL A 39 -4.85 3.30 -14.26
C VAL A 39 -6.02 2.71 -15.04
N ASP A 40 -5.72 1.76 -15.93
CA ASP A 40 -6.69 1.07 -16.79
C ASP A 40 -6.88 -0.40 -16.43
N GLY A 41 -6.11 -0.91 -15.46
CA GLY A 41 -6.13 -2.32 -15.06
C GLY A 41 -5.52 -3.26 -16.10
N ILE A 42 -4.74 -2.76 -17.06
CA ILE A 42 -4.06 -3.54 -18.11
C ILE A 42 -2.56 -3.46 -17.93
N PHE A 43 -1.90 -4.61 -17.82
CA PHE A 43 -0.45 -4.67 -17.74
C PHE A 43 0.14 -4.65 -19.15
N GLY A 44 0.04 -3.49 -19.80
CA GLY A 44 0.61 -3.22 -21.11
C GLY A 44 2.09 -2.86 -21.06
N SER A 45 2.63 -2.43 -22.21
CA SER A 45 4.02 -1.98 -22.33
C SER A 45 4.35 -0.79 -21.42
N ALA A 46 3.40 0.14 -21.26
CA ALA A 46 3.54 1.30 -20.36
C ALA A 46 3.69 0.87 -18.89
N THR A 47 2.83 -0.02 -18.40
CA THR A 47 2.91 -0.58 -17.04
C THR A 47 4.23 -1.33 -16.83
N ARG A 48 4.69 -2.12 -17.82
CA ARG A 48 5.99 -2.79 -17.74
C ARG A 48 7.16 -1.81 -17.64
N ALA A 49 7.16 -0.75 -18.44
CA ALA A 49 8.20 0.27 -18.38
C ALA A 49 8.23 0.96 -17.00
N ALA A 50 7.05 1.24 -16.43
CA ALA A 50 6.93 1.81 -15.09
C ALA A 50 7.44 0.87 -13.98
N VAL A 51 7.14 -0.44 -14.06
CA VAL A 51 7.69 -1.44 -13.13
C VAL A 51 9.21 -1.50 -13.21
N VAL A 52 9.77 -1.53 -14.43
CA VAL A 52 11.22 -1.53 -14.65
C VAL A 52 11.86 -0.28 -14.04
N GLN A 53 11.28 0.90 -14.28
CA GLN A 53 11.74 2.15 -13.69
C GLN A 53 11.70 2.10 -12.15
N PHE A 54 10.59 1.63 -11.57
CA PHE A 54 10.44 1.49 -10.13
C PHE A 54 11.50 0.55 -9.53
N GLN A 55 11.72 -0.60 -10.17
CA GLN A 55 12.72 -1.58 -9.73
C GLN A 55 14.12 -0.98 -9.75
N GLN A 56 14.48 -0.20 -10.78
CA GLN A 56 15.75 0.52 -10.86
C GLN A 56 15.90 1.52 -9.71
N GLN A 57 14.88 2.37 -9.47
CA GLN A 57 14.89 3.37 -8.41
C GLN A 57 14.97 2.74 -7.01
N SER A 58 14.38 1.55 -6.85
CA SER A 58 14.30 0.82 -5.58
C SER A 58 15.45 -0.16 -5.34
N GLY A 59 16.42 -0.25 -6.26
CA GLY A 59 17.56 -1.18 -6.14
C GLY A 59 17.15 -2.66 -6.17
N LEU A 60 16.06 -2.99 -6.87
CA LEU A 60 15.56 -4.36 -7.05
C LEU A 60 16.11 -5.01 -8.32
N ALA A 61 15.89 -6.32 -8.47
CA ALA A 61 16.08 -6.98 -9.76
C ALA A 61 15.15 -6.34 -10.80
N VAL A 62 15.72 -6.00 -11.96
CA VAL A 62 15.03 -5.25 -13.03
C VAL A 62 14.55 -6.22 -14.10
N ASP A 63 13.54 -7.01 -13.77
CA ASP A 63 12.96 -8.03 -14.65
C ASP A 63 11.62 -7.60 -15.27
N GLY A 64 11.04 -6.50 -14.80
CA GLY A 64 9.71 -6.03 -15.21
C GLY A 64 8.57 -6.91 -14.69
N ILE A 65 8.83 -7.76 -13.69
CA ILE A 65 7.86 -8.65 -13.05
C ILE A 65 7.61 -8.18 -11.61
N VAL A 66 6.34 -8.11 -11.23
CA VAL A 66 5.94 -7.70 -9.89
C VAL A 66 5.75 -8.93 -9.02
N GLY A 67 6.83 -9.35 -8.38
CA GLY A 67 6.81 -10.39 -7.34
C GLY A 67 6.72 -9.81 -5.92
N PRO A 68 6.78 -10.66 -4.88
CA PRO A 68 6.61 -10.24 -3.47
C PRO A 68 7.55 -9.11 -3.03
N LYS A 69 8.80 -9.09 -3.52
CA LYS A 69 9.77 -8.02 -3.21
C LYS A 69 9.36 -6.68 -3.83
N THR A 70 8.86 -6.70 -5.06
CA THR A 70 8.38 -5.50 -5.76
C THR A 70 7.15 -4.94 -5.05
N TRP A 71 6.18 -5.80 -4.68
CA TRP A 71 5.01 -5.41 -3.89
C TRP A 71 5.38 -4.78 -2.54
N GLN A 72 6.29 -5.42 -1.80
CA GLN A 72 6.78 -4.90 -0.54
C GLN A 72 7.42 -3.52 -0.70
N ALA A 73 8.20 -3.31 -1.76
CA ALA A 73 8.83 -2.02 -2.03
C ALA A 73 7.80 -0.94 -2.42
N LEU A 74 6.85 -1.26 -3.31
CA LEU A 74 5.82 -0.32 -3.78
C LEU A 74 5.01 0.26 -2.62
N ARG A 75 4.66 -0.58 -1.64
CA ARG A 75 3.89 -0.17 -0.46
C ARG A 75 4.68 0.67 0.54
N ARG A 76 6.03 0.68 0.46
CA ARG A 76 6.84 1.57 1.31
C ARG A 76 6.81 3.03 0.86
N GLY A 77 6.49 3.31 -0.40
CA GLY A 77 6.45 4.68 -0.95
C GLY A 77 5.07 5.21 -1.35
N GLY A 78 3.98 4.48 -1.05
CA GLY A 78 2.60 4.96 -1.22
C GLY A 78 2.10 5.83 -0.05
N PRO A 79 0.91 6.47 -0.14
CA PRO A 79 0.29 7.11 1.01
C PRO A 79 0.13 6.08 2.14
N ILE A 80 0.62 6.43 3.32
CA ILE A 80 0.59 5.55 4.48
C ILE A 80 -0.87 5.22 4.80
N GLN A 81 -1.23 3.94 4.72
CA GLN A 81 -2.50 3.46 5.26
C GLN A 81 -2.35 3.29 6.78
N LEU A 82 -3.31 3.82 7.55
CA LEU A 82 -3.26 3.72 9.01
C LEU A 82 -3.26 2.27 9.51
N THR A 83 -3.86 1.35 8.74
CA THR A 83 -3.85 -0.09 9.01
C THR A 83 -2.45 -0.69 8.87
N ASP A 84 -1.69 -0.28 7.86
CA ASP A 84 -0.31 -0.75 7.67
C ASP A 84 0.61 -0.21 8.75
N ALA A 85 0.42 1.07 9.10
CA ALA A 85 1.16 1.71 10.17
C ALA A 85 0.94 0.99 11.52
N ALA A 86 -0.28 0.48 11.78
CA ALA A 86 -0.57 -0.33 12.96
C ALA A 86 0.06 -1.73 12.93
N ILE A 87 0.14 -2.37 11.74
CA ILE A 87 0.77 -3.70 11.57
C ILE A 87 2.28 -3.64 11.82
N TYR A 88 2.94 -2.55 11.43
CA TYR A 88 4.39 -2.38 11.49
C TYR A 88 4.88 -1.46 12.63
N TYR A 89 4.03 -1.21 13.64
CA TYR A 89 4.37 -0.35 14.78
C TYR A 89 5.32 -1.06 15.76
N GLU A 90 6.56 -0.58 15.86
CA GLU A 90 7.63 -1.10 16.73
C GLU A 90 8.46 0.06 17.33
N PRO A 91 7.88 0.86 18.25
CA PRO A 91 8.47 2.10 18.74
C PRO A 91 9.74 1.89 19.59
N SER A 92 9.95 0.70 20.15
CA SER A 92 11.19 0.33 20.84
C SER A 92 12.39 0.29 19.89
N LYS A 93 12.14 -0.03 18.62
CA LYS A 93 13.15 -0.09 17.56
C LYS A 93 13.20 1.19 16.73
N TYR A 94 12.05 1.84 16.53
CA TYR A 94 11.90 3.03 15.69
C TYR A 94 11.12 4.12 16.44
N PRO A 95 11.78 4.91 17.31
CA PRO A 95 11.11 5.85 18.21
C PRO A 95 10.29 6.94 17.48
N TYR A 96 10.72 7.34 16.28
CA TYR A 96 10.01 8.32 15.44
C TYR A 96 8.60 7.88 15.02
N GLN A 97 8.31 6.56 15.02
CA GLN A 97 6.96 6.08 14.70
C GLN A 97 5.95 6.58 15.73
N LYS A 98 6.33 6.53 17.01
CA LYS A 98 5.48 7.01 18.11
C LYS A 98 5.21 8.51 17.95
N GLU A 99 6.24 9.30 17.70
CA GLU A 99 6.11 10.75 17.50
C GLU A 99 5.23 11.09 16.29
N ALA A 100 5.38 10.35 15.17
CA ALA A 100 4.54 10.53 13.99
C ALA A 100 3.07 10.21 14.26
N PHE A 101 2.78 9.15 15.03
CA PHE A 101 1.42 8.82 15.45
C PHE A 101 0.83 9.83 16.43
N GLU A 102 1.64 10.33 17.38
CA GLU A 102 1.22 11.38 18.31
C GLU A 102 0.91 12.69 17.59
N TRP A 103 1.74 13.07 16.62
CA TRP A 103 1.47 14.20 15.72
C TRP A 103 0.18 13.98 14.93
N LEU A 104 -0.01 12.82 14.31
CA LEU A 104 -1.23 12.53 13.53
C LEU A 104 -2.47 12.56 14.41
N GLN A 105 -2.40 11.98 15.61
CA GLN A 105 -3.48 12.02 16.60
C GLN A 105 -3.85 13.47 16.96
N SER A 106 -2.88 14.38 17.05
CA SER A 106 -3.14 15.79 17.37
C SER A 106 -3.98 16.53 16.32
N GLN A 107 -4.01 16.02 15.08
CA GLN A 107 -4.80 16.58 13.99
C GLN A 107 -6.27 16.11 14.02
N ILE A 108 -6.58 15.08 14.80
CA ILE A 108 -7.91 14.47 14.87
C ILE A 108 -8.68 15.08 16.04
N SER A 109 -9.92 15.51 15.81
CA SER A 109 -10.76 16.05 16.89
C SER A 109 -11.02 15.01 17.97
N ARG A 110 -11.17 15.48 19.21
CA ARG A 110 -11.51 14.62 20.36
C ARG A 110 -12.76 13.78 20.11
N SER A 111 -13.80 14.36 19.48
CA SER A 111 -15.03 13.64 19.15
C SER A 111 -14.80 12.46 18.20
N ASN A 112 -13.92 12.62 17.21
CA ASN A 112 -13.59 11.57 16.26
C ASN A 112 -12.75 10.46 16.92
N LEU A 113 -11.83 10.81 17.82
CA LEU A 113 -11.08 9.84 18.61
C LEU A 113 -11.98 9.03 19.57
N GLU A 114 -12.94 9.70 20.20
CA GLU A 114 -13.94 9.05 21.07
C GLU A 114 -14.86 8.11 20.27
N GLU A 115 -15.30 8.53 19.09
CA GLU A 115 -16.09 7.70 18.17
C GLU A 115 -15.30 6.48 17.66
N PHE A 116 -14.03 6.68 17.31
CA PHE A 116 -13.12 5.60 16.95
C PHE A 116 -12.98 4.58 18.09
N ALA A 117 -12.69 5.04 19.32
CA ALA A 117 -12.56 4.18 20.47
C ALA A 117 -13.86 3.42 20.80
N ARG A 118 -15.02 4.05 20.61
CA ARG A 118 -16.34 3.41 20.76
C ARG A 118 -16.52 2.27 19.75
N ARG A 119 -16.25 2.52 18.47
CA ARG A 119 -16.32 1.49 17.41
C ARG A 119 -15.36 0.35 17.67
N TRP A 120 -14.11 0.66 18.05
CA TRP A 120 -13.08 -0.32 18.33
C TRP A 120 -13.46 -1.29 19.46
N ARG A 121 -13.99 -0.78 20.57
CA ARG A 121 -14.41 -1.62 21.71
C ARG A 121 -15.62 -2.50 21.40
N ASN A 122 -16.49 -2.07 20.48
CA ASN A 122 -17.72 -2.77 20.10
C ASN A 122 -17.51 -3.82 19.00
N LEU A 123 -16.27 -3.99 18.49
CA LEU A 123 -15.90 -5.04 17.53
C LEU A 123 -15.51 -6.37 18.20
N ARG A 124 -15.78 -6.53 19.51
CA ARG A 124 -15.60 -7.78 20.23
C ARG A 124 -16.81 -8.70 20.11
#